data_AF-A0A0N0BJ01-F1
#
_entry.id   AF-A0A0N0BJ01-F1
#
_cell.length_a   1.000
_cell.length_b   1.000
_cell.length_c   1.000
_cell.angle_alpha   90.00
_cell.angle_beta   90.00
_cell.angle_gamma   90.00
#
_symmetry.space_group_name_H-M   'P 1'
#
loop_
_entity.id
_entity.type
_entity.pdbx_description
1 polymer ?
#
loop_
_entity_poly.entity_id
_entity_poly.type
_entity_poly.pdbx_seq_one_letter_code
_entity_poly.pdbx_strand_id
1 'polypeptide(L)'
;MKVINDVNELLSNKNLKHKEHPGIMKPRLVDQPNWLQNTVLKILHEKNISPKVIYNCSRRLGNYLHHRYPPPEKEDIRFKMEEVKKKLYGNETSNLNNNLIFENSNAQRLLKSLVYNWAPIQYDTYTSLAYLTNRSMPEYSALYKIFNEIVNRDKNFTPQTLFDFGSGTGTVMWAASQFWVNTIKEYYCVDISKDMNQLSEYLIKRTIPEIKRKYIFYRQFFPASPIPTYDIVVSAYSLLELPNQISRLETILKLWKKTEQYLIIIEQGTNAGFRVINEARDFILYSKKARNAHVFSPVSINITIYYII
;
A
#
# COMPACT_ATOMS: atom_id res chain seq x y z
N MET A 1 -17.66 -24.17 -4.80
CA MET A 1 -17.72 -23.07 -5.80
C MET A 1 -17.93 -23.72 -7.16
N LYS A 2 -19.13 -23.65 -7.75
CA LYS A 2 -19.35 -24.15 -9.12
C LYS A 2 -18.55 -23.23 -10.05
N VAL A 3 -17.57 -23.79 -10.74
CA VAL A 3 -16.78 -23.04 -11.74
C VAL A 3 -17.76 -22.50 -12.77
N ILE A 4 -17.65 -21.20 -13.03
CA ILE A 4 -18.41 -20.43 -13.98
C ILE A 4 -18.03 -20.90 -15.40
N ASN A 5 -18.53 -22.06 -15.81
CA ASN A 5 -18.40 -22.52 -17.19
C ASN A 5 -19.47 -21.86 -18.10
N ASP A 6 -20.60 -21.40 -17.53
CA ASP A 6 -21.68 -20.80 -18.31
C ASP A 6 -21.40 -19.36 -18.79
N VAL A 7 -20.70 -18.52 -18.03
CA VAL A 7 -20.60 -17.08 -18.37
C VAL A 7 -19.65 -16.82 -19.54
N ASN A 8 -18.54 -17.56 -19.64
CA ASN A 8 -17.61 -17.43 -20.75
C ASN A 8 -18.26 -17.88 -22.08
N GLU A 9 -19.07 -18.94 -22.02
CA GLU A 9 -19.83 -19.42 -23.17
C GLU A 9 -20.91 -18.40 -23.60
N LEU A 10 -21.58 -17.77 -22.65
CA LEU A 10 -22.56 -16.70 -22.91
C LEU A 10 -21.91 -15.43 -23.52
N LEU A 11 -20.70 -15.07 -23.07
CA LEU A 11 -19.94 -13.96 -23.64
C LEU A 11 -19.48 -14.27 -25.09
N SER A 12 -18.94 -15.47 -25.32
CA SER A 12 -18.49 -15.91 -26.65
C SER A 12 -19.64 -16.00 -27.64
N ASN A 13 -20.81 -16.45 -27.19
CA ASN A 13 -22.02 -16.54 -28.01
C ASN A 13 -22.76 -15.19 -28.16
N LYS A 14 -22.21 -14.09 -27.64
CA LYS A 14 -22.82 -12.74 -27.60
C LYS A 14 -24.19 -12.67 -26.90
N ASN A 15 -24.54 -13.69 -26.12
CA ASN A 15 -25.77 -13.76 -25.33
C ASN A 15 -25.67 -12.96 -24.02
N LEU A 16 -24.46 -12.56 -23.63
CA LEU A 16 -24.20 -11.64 -22.53
C LEU A 16 -23.27 -10.54 -23.02
N LYS A 17 -23.59 -9.26 -22.75
CA LYS A 17 -22.64 -8.18 -23.02
C LYS A 17 -21.57 -8.16 -21.94
N HIS A 18 -20.34 -7.81 -22.31
CA HIS A 18 -19.26 -7.63 -21.33
C HIS A 18 -19.64 -6.69 -20.17
N LYS A 19 -20.50 -5.68 -20.42
CA LYS A 19 -21.02 -4.71 -19.43
C LYS A 19 -22.09 -5.26 -18.49
N GLU A 20 -22.56 -6.48 -18.74
CA GLU A 20 -23.59 -7.19 -17.96
C GLU A 20 -23.01 -8.43 -17.27
N HIS A 21 -21.68 -8.59 -17.29
CA HIS A 21 -21.00 -9.68 -16.61
C HIS A 21 -21.38 -9.69 -15.11
N PRO A 22 -21.77 -10.85 -14.54
CA PRO A 22 -22.24 -10.93 -13.14
C PRO A 22 -21.18 -10.52 -12.12
N GLY A 23 -19.91 -10.55 -12.50
CA GLY A 23 -18.79 -10.02 -11.70
C GLY A 23 -18.60 -8.50 -11.78
N ILE A 24 -19.39 -7.76 -12.57
CA ILE A 24 -19.29 -6.29 -12.62
C ILE A 24 -19.77 -5.70 -11.31
N MET A 25 -18.86 -4.99 -10.67
CA MET A 25 -19.19 -4.08 -9.59
C MET A 25 -19.22 -2.65 -10.14
N LYS A 26 -20.33 -1.95 -9.91
CA LYS A 26 -20.44 -0.51 -10.15
C LYS A 26 -20.16 0.18 -8.82
N PRO A 27 -18.90 0.53 -8.50
CA PRO A 27 -18.61 1.19 -7.23
C PRO A 27 -19.36 2.50 -7.17
N ARG A 28 -20.14 2.71 -6.09
CA ARG A 28 -20.72 4.03 -5.82
C ARG A 28 -19.60 5.06 -5.67
N LEU A 29 -19.92 6.31 -5.97
CA LEU A 29 -19.06 7.43 -5.60
C LEU A 29 -18.86 7.36 -4.09
N VAL A 30 -17.60 7.42 -3.64
CA VAL A 30 -17.29 7.36 -2.21
C VAL A 30 -17.50 8.75 -1.63
N ASP A 31 -18.39 8.86 -0.65
CA ASP A 31 -18.59 10.10 0.09
C ASP A 31 -17.32 10.43 0.87
N GLN A 32 -16.84 11.66 0.69
CA GLN A 32 -15.62 12.11 1.35
C GLN A 32 -15.93 12.48 2.82
N PRO A 33 -15.06 12.12 3.77
CA PRO A 33 -15.26 12.49 5.16
C PRO A 33 -15.17 14.02 5.33
N ASN A 34 -16.31 14.68 5.44
CA ASN A 34 -16.44 16.15 5.54
C ASN A 34 -15.68 16.73 6.75
N TRP A 35 -15.51 15.94 7.82
CA TRP A 35 -14.75 16.33 9.01
C TRP A 35 -13.27 16.56 8.73
N LEU A 36 -12.70 15.94 7.68
CA LEU A 36 -11.27 15.97 7.41
C LEU A 36 -10.78 17.37 7.07
N GLN A 37 -11.48 18.07 6.17
CA GLN A 37 -11.07 19.41 5.73
C GLN A 37 -11.02 20.39 6.91
N ASN A 38 -12.09 20.42 7.72
CA ASN A 38 -12.16 21.26 8.92
C ASN A 38 -11.06 20.91 9.93
N THR A 39 -10.77 19.61 10.06
CA THR A 39 -9.72 19.13 10.97
C THR A 39 -8.33 19.55 10.50
N VAL A 40 -8.03 19.43 9.20
CA VAL A 40 -6.76 19.90 8.62
C VAL A 40 -6.60 21.40 8.86
N LEU A 41 -7.60 22.22 8.52
CA LEU A 41 -7.53 23.68 8.71
C LEU A 41 -7.29 24.05 10.18
N LYS A 42 -7.93 23.34 11.12
CA LYS A 42 -7.71 23.51 12.56
C LYS A 42 -6.27 23.18 12.96
N ILE A 43 -5.72 22.06 12.50
CA ILE A 43 -4.32 21.68 12.81
C ILE A 43 -3.34 22.71 12.26
N LEU A 44 -3.56 23.20 11.04
CA LEU A 44 -2.71 24.23 10.43
C LEU A 44 -2.72 25.52 11.25
N HIS A 45 -3.89 25.95 11.71
CA HIS A 45 -4.02 27.10 12.58
C HIS A 45 -3.31 26.88 13.93
N GLU A 46 -3.57 25.76 14.62
CA GLU A 46 -2.97 25.41 15.91
C GLU A 46 -1.44 25.34 15.86
N LYS A 47 -0.87 24.87 14.74
CA LYS A 47 0.59 24.77 14.55
C LYS A 47 1.21 26.01 13.89
N ASN A 48 0.43 27.06 13.64
CA ASN A 48 0.86 28.28 12.94
C ASN A 48 1.52 27.98 11.58
N ILE A 49 0.92 27.07 10.80
CA ILE A 49 1.42 26.63 9.50
C ILE A 49 0.55 27.23 8.39
N SER A 50 1.18 27.91 7.42
CA SER A 50 0.47 28.46 6.26
C SER A 50 -0.10 27.34 5.36
N PRO A 51 -1.39 27.39 4.98
CA PRO A 51 -1.99 26.45 4.03
C PRO A 51 -1.25 26.38 2.69
N LYS A 52 -0.68 27.49 2.22
CA LYS A 52 0.07 27.55 0.95
C LYS A 52 1.35 26.72 1.02
N VAL A 53 2.04 26.73 2.17
CA VAL A 53 3.25 25.93 2.38
C VAL A 53 2.92 24.46 2.32
N ILE A 54 1.89 24.02 3.05
CA ILE A 54 1.46 22.62 3.05
C ILE A 54 0.97 22.19 1.69
N TYR A 55 0.19 23.02 0.98
CA TYR A 55 -0.25 22.71 -0.38
C TYR A 55 0.94 22.42 -1.32
N ASN A 56 1.97 23.26 -1.33
CA ASN A 56 3.14 23.06 -2.17
C ASN A 56 3.95 21.80 -1.78
N CYS A 57 4.16 21.57 -0.48
CA CYS A 57 4.82 20.38 0.02
C CYS A 57 4.02 19.11 -0.32
N SER A 58 2.70 19.14 -0.16
CA SER A 58 1.78 18.03 -0.45
C SER A 58 1.85 17.60 -1.92
N ARG A 59 1.91 18.56 -2.85
CA ARG A 59 2.04 18.27 -4.29
C ARG A 59 3.38 17.61 -4.62
N ARG A 60 4.48 18.14 -4.06
CA ARG A 60 5.82 17.57 -4.28
C ARG A 60 5.93 16.16 -3.73
N LEU A 61 5.46 15.94 -2.49
CA LEU A 61 5.45 14.64 -1.85
C LEU A 61 4.55 13.65 -2.60
N GLY A 62 3.34 14.07 -2.97
CA GLY A 62 2.40 13.25 -3.75
C GLY A 62 3.00 12.76 -5.07
N ASN A 63 3.62 13.67 -5.82
CA ASN A 63 4.31 13.32 -7.07
C ASN A 63 5.47 12.36 -6.82
N TYR A 64 6.26 12.58 -5.77
CA TYR A 64 7.38 11.71 -5.41
C TYR A 64 6.91 10.30 -5.03
N LEU A 65 5.86 10.17 -4.22
CA LEU A 65 5.26 8.89 -3.82
C LEU A 65 4.64 8.15 -5.01
N HIS A 66 3.96 8.88 -5.91
CA HIS A 66 3.36 8.26 -7.09
C HIS A 66 4.40 7.62 -8.02
N HIS A 67 5.58 8.24 -8.16
CA HIS A 67 6.68 7.75 -8.98
C HIS A 67 7.71 6.93 -8.20
N ARG A 68 7.34 6.43 -7.02
CA ARG A 68 8.24 5.63 -6.18
C ARG A 68 8.42 4.25 -6.80
N TYR A 69 9.68 3.79 -6.85
CA TYR A 69 10.06 2.44 -7.25
C TYR A 69 10.63 1.70 -6.04
N PRO A 70 10.61 0.35 -6.01
CA PRO A 70 11.37 -0.37 -5.01
C PRO A 70 12.87 -0.06 -5.16
N PRO A 71 13.66 -0.19 -4.08
CA PRO A 71 15.11 -0.11 -4.15
C PRO A 71 15.66 -1.10 -5.20
N PRO A 72 16.68 -0.70 -5.99
CA PRO A 72 17.32 -1.60 -6.95
C PRO A 72 18.08 -2.72 -6.20
N GLU A 73 17.94 -3.95 -6.68
CA GLU A 73 18.63 -5.11 -6.11
C GLU A 73 20.06 -5.24 -6.68
N LYS A 74 20.85 -6.16 -6.13
CA LYS A 74 22.26 -6.35 -6.54
C LYS A 74 22.41 -6.63 -8.04
N GLU A 75 21.51 -7.45 -8.58
CA GLU A 75 21.45 -7.82 -9.98
C GLU A 75 21.08 -6.63 -10.87
N ASP A 76 20.16 -5.77 -10.43
CA ASP A 76 19.80 -4.54 -11.14
C ASP A 76 21.01 -3.61 -11.23
N ILE A 77 21.71 -3.42 -10.10
CA ILE A 77 22.92 -2.59 -10.04
C ILE A 77 24.00 -3.17 -10.96
N ARG A 78 24.19 -4.49 -10.97
CA ARG A 78 25.14 -5.16 -11.87
C ARG A 78 24.79 -4.93 -13.34
N PHE A 79 23.52 -5.07 -13.71
CA PHE A 79 23.07 -4.79 -15.08
C PHE A 79 23.33 -3.32 -15.47
N LYS A 80 23.07 -2.38 -14.56
CA LYS A 80 23.37 -0.96 -14.78
C LYS A 80 24.87 -0.67 -14.88
N MET A 81 25.70 -1.39 -14.13
CA MET A 81 27.16 -1.30 -14.27
C MET A 81 27.64 -1.76 -15.65
N GLU A 82 27.10 -2.87 -16.17
CA GLU A 82 27.40 -3.32 -17.53
C GLU A 82 26.91 -2.33 -18.60
N GLU A 83 25.74 -1.70 -18.39
CA GLU A 83 25.24 -0.62 -19.26
C GLU A 83 26.20 0.58 -19.29
N VAL A 84 26.76 0.97 -18.13
CA VAL A 84 27.77 2.04 -18.03
C VAL A 84 29.04 1.66 -18.79
N LYS A 85 29.56 0.44 -18.58
CA LYS A 85 30.76 -0.03 -19.28
C LYS A 85 30.57 0.02 -20.78
N LYS A 86 29.45 -0.48 -21.28
CA LYS A 86 29.12 -0.48 -22.71
C LYS A 86 29.08 0.93 -23.30
N LYS A 87 28.48 1.88 -22.57
CA LYS A 87 28.36 3.28 -23.02
C LYS A 87 29.69 4.04 -23.05
N LEU A 88 30.62 3.71 -22.16
CA LEU A 88 31.89 4.44 -22.03
C LEU A 88 33.05 3.77 -22.79
N TYR A 89 33.07 2.45 -22.85
CA TYR A 89 34.21 1.67 -23.35
C TYR A 89 33.86 0.75 -24.53
N GLY A 90 32.61 0.74 -25.01
CA GLY A 90 32.20 -0.03 -26.19
C GLY A 90 31.85 -1.50 -25.92
N ASN A 91 31.85 -2.32 -26.97
CA ASN A 91 31.39 -3.72 -26.90
C ASN A 91 32.44 -4.72 -26.38
N GLU A 92 33.73 -4.34 -26.32
CA GLU A 92 34.83 -5.19 -25.83
C GLU A 92 35.01 -5.09 -24.30
N THR A 93 33.92 -5.23 -23.54
CA THR A 93 33.88 -4.91 -22.11
C THR A 93 33.77 -6.12 -21.19
N SER A 94 33.68 -7.34 -21.76
CA SER A 94 33.51 -8.61 -21.04
C SER A 94 34.62 -8.94 -20.03
N ASN A 95 35.80 -8.31 -20.14
CA ASN A 95 36.94 -8.50 -19.23
C ASN A 95 37.26 -7.28 -18.35
N LEU A 96 36.47 -6.20 -18.38
CA LEU A 96 36.76 -5.00 -17.59
C LEU A 96 36.34 -5.19 -16.13
N ASN A 97 37.30 -5.00 -15.22
CA ASN A 97 37.07 -5.04 -13.78
C ASN A 97 36.05 -3.98 -13.35
N ASN A 98 35.12 -4.34 -12.46
CA ASN A 98 34.14 -3.42 -11.89
C ASN A 98 34.79 -2.25 -11.15
N ASN A 99 36.02 -2.41 -10.66
CA ASN A 99 36.80 -1.36 -10.00
C ASN A 99 36.95 -0.10 -10.87
N LEU A 100 37.00 -0.25 -12.21
CA LEU A 100 37.13 0.87 -13.15
C LEU A 100 35.96 1.87 -13.06
N ILE A 101 34.76 1.40 -12.71
CA ILE A 101 33.60 2.28 -12.51
C ILE A 101 33.80 3.15 -11.26
N PHE A 102 34.38 2.60 -10.21
CA PHE A 102 34.64 3.31 -8.96
C PHE A 102 35.85 4.24 -9.06
N GLU A 103 36.77 4.02 -9.99
CA GLU A 103 37.92 4.89 -10.23
C GLU A 103 37.61 6.04 -11.19
N ASN A 104 36.57 5.92 -12.03
CA ASN A 104 36.22 6.92 -13.03
C ASN A 104 35.01 7.79 -12.62
N SER A 105 35.23 9.09 -12.42
CA SER A 105 34.19 10.04 -11.99
C SER A 105 33.02 10.17 -12.98
N ASN A 106 33.27 10.08 -14.29
CA ASN A 106 32.22 10.08 -15.30
C ASN A 106 31.38 8.80 -15.25
N ALA A 107 32.01 7.65 -15.03
CA ALA A 107 31.32 6.37 -14.86
C ALA A 107 30.44 6.37 -13.60
N GLN A 108 30.94 6.89 -12.47
CA GLN A 108 30.15 7.04 -11.25
C GLN A 108 28.93 7.95 -11.45
N ARG A 109 29.10 9.09 -12.13
CA ARG A 109 28.00 10.03 -12.42
C ARG A 109 26.96 9.39 -13.33
N LEU A 110 27.38 8.64 -14.35
CA LEU A 110 26.48 7.92 -15.24
C LEU A 110 25.75 6.78 -14.51
N LEU A 111 26.43 6.05 -13.63
CA LEU A 111 25.77 5.02 -12.82
C LEU A 111 24.69 5.64 -11.92
N LYS A 112 25.00 6.75 -11.24
CA LYS A 112 24.04 7.47 -10.39
C LYS A 112 22.83 8.01 -11.15
N SER A 113 22.95 8.33 -12.44
CA SER A 113 21.80 8.77 -13.24
C SER A 113 20.95 7.61 -13.77
N LEU A 114 21.52 6.40 -13.86
CA LEU A 114 20.81 5.19 -14.32
C LEU A 114 20.16 4.40 -13.18
N VAL A 115 20.70 4.51 -11.97
CA VAL A 115 20.20 3.80 -10.78
C VAL A 115 19.18 4.68 -10.06
N TYR A 116 18.00 4.14 -9.81
CA TYR A 116 16.98 4.83 -9.02
C TYR A 116 17.48 5.08 -7.60
N ASN A 117 17.51 6.35 -7.19
CA ASN A 117 17.95 6.75 -5.85
C ASN A 117 16.81 6.60 -4.83
N TRP A 118 16.56 5.37 -4.40
CA TRP A 118 15.63 5.11 -3.31
C TRP A 118 16.22 5.64 -2.00
N ALA A 119 15.40 6.36 -1.23
CA ALA A 119 15.75 6.82 0.11
C ALA A 119 14.54 6.67 1.04
N PRO A 120 14.74 6.31 2.32
CA PRO A 120 13.66 6.29 3.29
C PRO A 120 13.10 7.71 3.47
N ILE A 121 11.77 7.81 3.61
CA ILE A 121 11.11 9.08 3.91
C ILE A 121 11.01 9.20 5.42
N GLN A 122 11.50 10.30 5.98
CA GLN A 122 11.25 10.63 7.38
C GLN A 122 9.99 11.47 7.47
N TYR A 123 8.92 10.87 7.99
CA TYR A 123 7.67 11.57 8.25
C TYR A 123 7.74 12.31 9.58
N ASP A 124 8.11 13.59 9.52
CA ASP A 124 7.94 14.56 10.61
C ASP A 124 6.53 15.18 10.59
N THR A 125 6.24 16.11 11.51
CA THR A 125 4.95 16.82 11.56
C THR A 125 4.56 17.45 10.20
N TYR A 126 5.48 18.13 9.50
CA TYR A 126 5.16 18.83 8.25
C TYR A 126 4.92 17.85 7.09
N THR A 127 5.76 16.83 6.98
CA THR A 127 5.67 15.81 5.93
C THR A 127 4.44 14.93 6.15
N SER A 128 4.07 14.65 7.40
CA SER A 128 2.84 13.92 7.74
C SER A 128 1.58 14.71 7.35
N LEU A 129 1.57 16.03 7.55
CA LEU A 129 0.46 16.89 7.09
C LEU A 129 0.43 17.02 5.55
N ALA A 130 1.58 17.10 4.91
CA ALA A 130 1.68 17.07 3.45
C ALA A 130 1.17 15.73 2.88
N TYR A 131 1.45 14.61 3.56
CA TYR A 131 0.91 13.30 3.21
C TYR A 131 -0.61 13.28 3.38
N LEU A 132 -1.11 13.65 4.56
CA LEU A 132 -2.54 13.70 4.88
C LEU A 132 -3.36 14.45 3.81
N THR A 133 -2.87 15.62 3.43
CA THR A 133 -3.58 16.52 2.51
C THR A 133 -3.58 16.06 1.05
N ASN A 134 -2.58 15.29 0.62
CA ASN A 134 -2.50 14.81 -0.76
C ASN A 134 -3.02 13.38 -0.94
N ARG A 135 -2.73 12.51 0.03
CA ARG A 135 -2.81 11.05 -0.11
C ARG A 135 -4.03 10.44 0.56
N SER A 136 -4.39 10.91 1.75
CA SER A 136 -5.35 10.19 2.58
C SER A 136 -6.75 10.07 1.96
N MET A 137 -7.17 11.02 1.12
CA MET A 137 -8.48 10.95 0.45
C MET A 137 -8.54 9.93 -0.69
N PRO A 138 -7.61 9.92 -1.65
CA PRO A 138 -7.48 8.82 -2.60
C PRO A 138 -7.36 7.44 -1.94
N GLU A 139 -6.59 7.34 -0.86
CA GLU A 139 -6.36 6.08 -0.15
C GLU A 139 -7.62 5.59 0.56
N TYR A 140 -8.30 6.47 1.30
CA TYR A 140 -9.61 6.19 1.89
C TYR A 140 -10.60 5.69 0.84
N SER A 141 -10.61 6.30 -0.36
CA SER A 141 -11.53 5.92 -1.43
C SER A 141 -11.22 4.52 -1.99
N ALA A 142 -9.94 4.13 -2.08
CA ALA A 142 -9.54 2.79 -2.48
C ALA A 142 -9.93 1.76 -1.40
N LEU A 143 -9.59 2.04 -0.14
CA LEU A 143 -9.91 1.20 1.02
C LEU A 143 -11.42 0.99 1.17
N TYR A 144 -12.22 2.06 1.04
CA TYR A 144 -13.68 1.97 1.10
C TYR A 144 -14.23 1.01 0.04
N LYS A 145 -13.72 1.07 -1.21
CA LYS A 145 -14.15 0.17 -2.28
C LYS A 145 -13.79 -1.28 -2.00
N ILE A 146 -12.57 -1.51 -1.49
CA ILE A 146 -12.08 -2.85 -1.10
C ILE A 146 -12.93 -3.43 0.02
N PHE A 147 -13.17 -2.69 1.09
CA PHE A 147 -14.00 -3.15 2.20
C PHE A 147 -15.45 -3.36 1.78
N ASN A 148 -16.01 -2.47 0.96
CA ASN A 148 -17.33 -2.66 0.37
C ASN A 148 -17.40 -3.93 -0.49
N GLU A 149 -16.33 -4.30 -1.19
CA GLU A 149 -16.27 -5.56 -1.94
C GLU A 149 -16.38 -6.78 -1.02
N ILE A 150 -15.63 -6.77 0.08
CA ILE A 150 -15.68 -7.83 1.10
C ILE A 150 -17.10 -7.93 1.67
N VAL A 151 -17.69 -6.83 2.14
CA VAL A 151 -19.04 -6.83 2.71
C VAL A 151 -20.10 -7.34 1.72
N ASN A 152 -19.98 -7.01 0.43
CA ASN A 152 -20.97 -7.43 -0.55
C ASN A 152 -20.85 -8.91 -0.95
N ARG A 153 -19.63 -9.46 -0.95
CA ARG A 153 -19.36 -10.84 -1.36
C ARG A 153 -19.39 -11.83 -0.20
N ASP A 154 -19.01 -11.38 0.99
CA ASP A 154 -19.02 -12.14 2.24
C ASP A 154 -19.92 -11.43 3.27
N LYS A 155 -21.23 -11.52 3.04
CA LYS A 155 -22.25 -10.77 3.80
C LYS A 155 -22.31 -11.12 5.28
N ASN A 156 -21.79 -12.29 5.65
CA ASN A 156 -21.79 -12.77 7.04
C ASN A 156 -20.47 -12.45 7.76
N PHE A 157 -19.53 -11.78 7.09
CA PHE A 157 -18.25 -11.43 7.69
C PHE A 157 -18.38 -10.34 8.75
N THR A 158 -18.11 -10.71 10.00
CA THR A 158 -18.17 -9.83 11.17
C THR A 158 -16.80 -9.79 11.88
N PRO A 159 -15.82 -9.05 11.34
CA PRO A 159 -14.49 -8.95 11.92
C PRO A 159 -14.54 -8.27 13.30
N GLN A 160 -13.73 -8.79 14.22
CA GLN A 160 -13.53 -8.25 15.57
C GLN A 160 -12.17 -7.59 15.72
N THR A 161 -11.19 -7.96 14.89
CA THR A 161 -9.80 -7.52 15.01
C THR A 161 -9.23 -7.06 13.66
N LEU A 162 -8.51 -5.94 13.66
CA LEU A 162 -7.86 -5.38 12.48
C LEU A 162 -6.42 -4.98 12.80
N PHE A 163 -5.47 -5.45 12.01
CA PHE A 163 -4.07 -5.04 12.05
C PHE A 163 -3.71 -4.22 10.81
N ASP A 164 -3.32 -2.96 11.01
CA ASP A 164 -2.86 -2.04 9.98
C ASP A 164 -1.34 -1.83 10.06
N PHE A 165 -0.60 -2.33 9.06
CA PHE A 165 0.84 -2.16 8.94
C PHE A 165 1.19 -1.00 8.00
N GLY A 166 2.03 -0.09 8.50
CA GLY A 166 2.28 1.20 7.85
C GLY A 166 1.05 2.10 7.99
N SER A 167 0.45 2.14 9.19
CA SER A 167 -0.87 2.73 9.40
C SER A 167 -0.95 4.23 9.12
N GLY A 168 0.19 4.94 9.09
CA GLY A 168 0.29 6.33 8.69
C GLY A 168 -0.69 7.23 9.44
N THR A 169 -1.54 7.93 8.68
CA THR A 169 -2.57 8.82 9.24
C THR A 169 -3.81 8.08 9.76
N GLY A 170 -3.90 6.75 9.56
CA GLY A 170 -5.00 5.90 10.03
C GLY A 170 -6.16 5.78 9.05
N THR A 171 -5.92 5.98 7.74
CA THR A 171 -6.95 5.90 6.69
C THR A 171 -7.69 4.57 6.67
N VAL A 172 -7.00 3.47 6.98
CA VAL A 172 -7.59 2.12 7.10
C VAL A 172 -8.67 2.09 8.18
N MET A 173 -8.42 2.69 9.35
CA MET A 173 -9.41 2.77 10.42
C MET A 173 -10.65 3.56 9.99
N TRP A 174 -10.46 4.68 9.30
CA TRP A 174 -11.58 5.54 8.87
C TRP A 174 -12.47 4.83 7.85
N ALA A 175 -11.85 4.07 6.93
CA ALA A 175 -12.57 3.30 5.92
C ALA A 175 -13.27 2.09 6.55
N ALA A 176 -12.58 1.35 7.43
CA ALA A 176 -13.14 0.18 8.11
C ALA A 176 -14.33 0.54 9.01
N SER A 177 -14.29 1.72 9.66
CA SER A 177 -15.39 2.15 10.53
C SER A 177 -16.70 2.38 9.79
N GLN A 178 -16.68 2.66 8.48
CA GLN A 178 -17.90 2.78 7.69
C GLN A 178 -18.69 1.46 7.60
N PHE A 179 -18.01 0.32 7.79
CA PHE A 179 -18.59 -1.01 7.64
C PHE A 179 -18.69 -1.77 8.96
N TRP A 180 -17.68 -1.64 9.82
CA TRP A 180 -17.48 -2.54 10.97
C TRP A 180 -17.22 -1.81 12.30
N VAL A 181 -17.62 -0.53 12.44
CA VAL A 181 -17.45 0.23 13.70
C VAL A 181 -18.07 -0.47 14.93
N ASN A 182 -19.15 -1.23 14.71
CA ASN A 182 -19.86 -1.94 15.79
C ASN A 182 -19.26 -3.30 16.13
N THR A 183 -18.49 -3.92 15.23
CA THR A 183 -17.95 -5.28 15.42
C THR A 183 -16.48 -5.27 15.79
N ILE A 184 -15.65 -4.42 15.17
CA ILE A 184 -14.21 -4.35 15.49
C ILE A 184 -14.02 -3.79 16.91
N LYS A 185 -13.30 -4.56 17.73
CA LYS A 185 -12.92 -4.25 19.13
C LYS A 185 -11.41 -4.07 19.31
N GLU A 186 -10.62 -4.31 18.27
CA GLU A 186 -9.19 -4.04 18.28
C GLU A 186 -8.74 -3.54 16.91
N TYR A 187 -8.17 -2.33 16.89
CA TYR A 187 -7.39 -1.75 15.80
C TYR A 187 -5.94 -1.69 16.27
N TYR A 188 -5.12 -2.60 15.78
CA TYR A 188 -3.69 -2.65 16.05
C TYR A 188 -2.96 -1.91 14.92
N CYS A 189 -2.42 -0.74 15.19
CA CYS A 189 -1.87 0.17 14.19
C CYS A 189 -0.35 0.26 14.36
N VAL A 190 0.42 -0.13 13.35
CA VAL A 190 1.88 -0.08 13.37
C VAL A 190 2.40 0.92 12.35
N ASP A 191 3.06 1.97 12.82
CA ASP A 191 3.82 2.90 11.97
C ASP A 191 5.11 3.33 12.66
N ILE A 192 6.22 3.33 11.92
CA ILE A 192 7.54 3.71 12.46
C ILE A 192 7.60 5.18 12.88
N SER A 193 6.83 6.05 12.22
CA SER A 193 6.79 7.48 12.51
C SER A 193 5.91 7.78 13.72
N LYS A 194 6.52 8.41 14.72
CA LYS A 194 5.79 8.95 15.87
C LYS A 194 4.83 10.07 15.45
N ASP A 195 5.23 10.94 14.52
CA ASP A 195 4.40 12.05 14.03
C ASP A 195 3.15 11.55 13.30
N MET A 196 3.27 10.49 12.50
CA MET A 196 2.12 9.84 11.84
C MET A 196 1.14 9.27 12.87
N ASN A 197 1.63 8.51 13.85
CA ASN A 197 0.79 7.97 14.93
C ASN A 197 0.08 9.09 15.73
N GLN A 198 0.79 10.17 16.07
CA GLN A 198 0.21 11.32 16.78
C GLN A 198 -0.85 12.04 15.93
N LEU A 199 -0.59 12.21 14.64
CA LEU A 199 -1.55 12.78 13.70
C LEU A 199 -2.79 11.90 13.57
N SER A 200 -2.63 10.59 13.46
CA SER A 200 -3.72 9.62 13.44
C SER A 200 -4.58 9.69 14.70
N GLU A 201 -3.95 9.75 15.89
CA GLU A 201 -4.67 9.90 17.16
C GLU A 201 -5.45 11.22 17.25
N TYR A 202 -4.93 12.29 16.65
CA TYR A 202 -5.66 13.56 16.59
C TYR A 202 -6.88 13.47 15.65
N LEU A 203 -6.72 12.84 14.49
CA LEU A 203 -7.77 12.69 13.47
C LEU A 203 -8.90 11.79 13.94
N ILE A 204 -8.56 10.66 14.58
CA ILE A 204 -9.54 9.65 15.02
C ILE A 204 -10.57 10.19 16.03
N LYS A 205 -10.22 11.25 16.76
CA LYS A 205 -11.16 11.93 17.70
C LYS A 205 -12.31 12.65 16.98
N ARG A 206 -12.22 12.79 15.66
CA ARG A 206 -13.18 13.54 14.81
C ARG A 206 -13.75 12.67 13.69
N THR A 207 -13.39 11.40 13.63
CA THR A 207 -13.89 10.49 12.59
C THR A 207 -15.36 10.18 12.81
N ILE A 208 -16.10 10.10 11.71
CA ILE A 208 -17.50 9.69 11.68
C ILE A 208 -17.58 8.43 10.80
N PRO A 209 -18.13 7.30 11.31
CA PRO A 209 -18.64 7.10 12.66
C PRO A 209 -17.51 7.07 13.72
N GLU A 210 -17.88 7.31 14.99
CA GLU A 210 -16.94 7.37 16.11
C GLU A 210 -16.34 5.98 16.39
N ILE A 211 -15.00 5.90 16.39
CA ILE A 211 -14.26 4.70 16.83
C ILE A 211 -13.92 4.85 18.31
N LYS A 212 -14.32 3.87 19.14
CA LYS A 212 -14.05 3.92 20.58
C LYS A 212 -12.54 3.83 20.83
N ARG A 213 -11.97 4.86 21.45
CA ARG A 213 -10.52 4.98 21.73
C ARG A 213 -9.91 3.78 22.45
N LYS A 214 -10.67 3.11 23.32
CA LYS A 214 -10.21 1.91 24.05
C LYS A 214 -9.89 0.71 23.15
N TYR A 215 -10.32 0.74 21.89
CA TYR A 215 -10.07 -0.31 20.92
C TYR A 215 -8.86 -0.02 20.03
N ILE A 216 -8.13 1.08 20.24
CA ILE A 216 -7.07 1.53 19.33
C ILE A 216 -5.72 1.40 20.01
N PHE A 217 -4.78 0.72 19.35
CA PHE A 217 -3.45 0.43 19.86
C PHE A 217 -2.38 0.84 18.84
N TYR A 218 -1.74 1.99 19.06
CA TYR A 218 -0.62 2.44 18.24
C TYR A 218 0.71 1.83 18.70
N ARG A 219 1.56 1.43 17.75
CA ARG A 219 2.88 0.84 17.98
C ARG A 219 3.86 1.31 16.90
N GLN A 220 5.15 1.36 17.25
CA GLN A 220 6.22 1.69 16.30
C GLN A 220 6.98 0.46 15.78
N PHE A 221 6.68 -0.72 16.32
CA PHE A 221 7.39 -1.95 16.02
C PHE A 221 6.41 -3.07 15.68
N PHE A 222 6.82 -3.89 14.72
CA PHE A 222 6.07 -5.09 14.34
C PHE A 222 6.02 -6.07 15.53
N PRO A 223 4.88 -6.76 15.80
CA PRO A 223 4.81 -7.76 16.86
C PRO A 223 5.85 -8.87 16.72
N ALA A 224 6.59 -9.17 17.77
CA ALA A 224 7.60 -10.24 17.74
C ALA A 224 6.98 -11.65 17.62
N SER A 225 5.82 -11.86 18.26
CA SER A 225 5.08 -13.13 18.22
C SER A 225 4.13 -13.18 17.03
N PRO A 226 3.96 -14.34 16.35
CA PRO A 226 2.92 -14.51 15.34
C PRO A 226 1.49 -14.50 15.92
N ILE A 227 1.33 -14.77 17.21
CA ILE A 227 0.04 -14.74 17.92
C ILE A 227 -0.06 -13.43 18.74
N PRO A 228 -1.24 -12.78 18.85
CA PRO A 228 -2.51 -13.15 18.22
C PRO A 228 -2.53 -12.92 16.71
N THR A 229 -3.45 -13.59 16.01
CA THR A 229 -3.84 -13.30 14.61
C THR A 229 -4.98 -12.27 14.59
N TYR A 230 -5.28 -11.75 13.40
CA TYR A 230 -6.27 -10.69 13.16
C TYR A 230 -7.19 -11.08 12.01
N ASP A 231 -8.49 -10.79 12.13
CA ASP A 231 -9.48 -11.08 11.09
C ASP A 231 -9.14 -10.35 9.79
N ILE A 232 -8.70 -9.09 9.90
CA ILE A 232 -8.24 -8.28 8.78
C ILE A 232 -6.80 -7.84 9.04
N VAL A 233 -5.90 -8.13 8.11
CA VAL A 233 -4.55 -7.56 8.07
C VAL A 233 -4.42 -6.70 6.82
N VAL A 234 -3.96 -5.46 6.97
CA VAL A 234 -3.82 -4.51 5.87
C VAL A 234 -2.37 -4.01 5.79
N SER A 235 -1.84 -3.95 4.57
CA SER A 235 -0.68 -3.12 4.23
C SER A 235 -1.07 -2.23 3.05
N ALA A 236 -1.30 -0.95 3.34
CA ALA A 236 -1.72 0.03 2.35
C ALA A 236 -0.56 1.00 2.06
N TYR A 237 -0.03 0.91 0.83
CA TYR A 237 1.01 1.81 0.29
C TYR A 237 2.35 1.78 1.05
N SER A 238 2.67 0.65 1.69
CA SER A 238 3.83 0.53 2.60
C SER A 238 4.96 -0.35 2.04
N LEU A 239 4.71 -1.24 1.09
CA LEU A 239 5.71 -2.19 0.60
C LEU A 239 6.78 -1.52 -0.26
N LEU A 240 6.44 -0.46 -1.01
CA LEU A 240 7.41 0.38 -1.73
C LEU A 240 8.30 1.24 -0.79
N GLU A 241 7.95 1.31 0.49
CA GLU A 241 8.76 1.97 1.52
C GLU A 241 9.74 1.03 2.24
N LEU A 242 9.77 -0.26 1.87
CA LEU A 242 10.70 -1.22 2.45
C LEU A 242 12.08 -1.18 1.76
N PRO A 243 13.18 -1.33 2.52
CA PRO A 243 14.53 -0.97 2.08
C PRO A 243 15.17 -1.96 1.11
N ASN A 244 14.57 -3.13 0.89
CA ASN A 244 14.99 -4.13 -0.10
C ASN A 244 13.91 -5.23 -0.25
N GLN A 245 14.08 -6.10 -1.23
CA GLN A 245 13.19 -7.23 -1.49
C GLN A 245 13.15 -8.24 -0.34
N ILE A 246 14.27 -8.54 0.31
CA ILE A 246 14.31 -9.51 1.42
C ILE A 246 13.43 -9.03 2.57
N SER A 247 13.63 -7.80 3.05
CA SER A 247 12.81 -7.20 4.11
C SER A 247 11.33 -7.12 3.73
N ARG A 248 11.02 -6.90 2.44
CA ARG A 248 9.65 -6.88 1.92
C ARG A 248 9.00 -8.26 1.97
N LEU A 249 9.66 -9.29 1.48
CA LEU A 249 9.16 -10.68 1.52
C LEU A 249 9.02 -11.19 2.96
N GLU A 250 9.96 -10.87 3.84
CA GLU A 250 9.85 -11.18 5.27
C GLU A 250 8.65 -10.49 5.93
N THR A 251 8.41 -9.23 5.59
CA THR A 251 7.26 -8.47 6.07
C THR A 251 5.96 -9.10 5.58
N ILE A 252 5.87 -9.42 4.28
CA ILE A 252 4.70 -10.12 3.69
C ILE A 252 4.45 -11.45 4.41
N LEU A 253 5.50 -12.25 4.68
CA LEU A 253 5.37 -13.51 5.41
C LEU A 253 4.84 -13.29 6.84
N LYS A 254 5.31 -12.24 7.52
CA LYS A 254 4.85 -11.90 8.88
C LYS A 254 3.40 -11.44 8.88
N LEU A 255 2.99 -10.62 7.91
CA LEU A 255 1.60 -10.20 7.72
C LEU A 255 0.68 -11.40 7.45
N TRP A 256 1.09 -12.30 6.54
CA TRP A 256 0.35 -13.52 6.27
C TRP A 256 0.16 -14.39 7.52
N LYS A 257 1.22 -14.59 8.32
CA LYS A 257 1.14 -15.34 9.59
C LYS A 257 0.26 -14.68 10.65
N LYS A 258 -0.02 -13.39 10.51
CA LYS A 258 -0.90 -12.61 11.38
C LYS A 258 -2.34 -12.61 10.89
N THR A 259 -2.61 -13.14 9.70
CA THR A 259 -3.92 -13.09 9.06
C THR A 259 -4.73 -14.32 9.44
N GLU A 260 -5.94 -14.09 9.94
CA GLU A 260 -6.93 -15.14 10.15
C GLU A 260 -7.85 -15.29 8.92
N GLN A 261 -8.43 -14.19 8.43
CA GLN A 261 -9.45 -14.24 7.38
C GLN A 261 -9.04 -13.52 6.09
N TYR A 262 -8.63 -12.25 6.15
CA TYR A 262 -8.29 -11.45 4.97
C TYR A 262 -6.95 -10.72 5.10
N LEU A 263 -6.04 -10.95 4.14
CA LEU A 263 -4.85 -10.13 3.94
C LEU A 263 -5.08 -9.19 2.75
N ILE A 264 -5.00 -7.90 3.01
CA ILE A 264 -5.25 -6.85 2.02
C ILE A 264 -3.94 -6.10 1.78
N ILE A 265 -3.42 -6.21 0.56
CA ILE A 265 -2.21 -5.50 0.14
C ILE A 265 -2.57 -4.52 -0.98
N ILE A 266 -2.23 -3.25 -0.79
CA ILE A 266 -2.55 -2.16 -1.70
C ILE A 266 -1.28 -1.39 -2.01
N GLU A 267 -1.03 -1.09 -3.29
CA GLU A 267 0.05 -0.20 -3.71
C GLU A 267 -0.41 0.82 -4.74
N GLN A 268 0.50 1.71 -5.14
CA GLN A 268 0.24 2.67 -6.20
C GLN A 268 -0.20 1.96 -7.50
N GLY A 269 -1.15 2.56 -8.21
CA GLY A 269 -1.57 2.14 -9.55
C GLY A 269 -0.52 2.42 -10.63
N THR A 270 0.73 2.03 -10.41
CA THR A 270 1.86 2.16 -11.32
C THR A 270 2.44 0.79 -11.65
N ASN A 271 3.33 0.72 -12.65
CA ASN A 271 4.03 -0.53 -12.97
C ASN A 271 4.86 -1.04 -11.77
N ALA A 272 5.51 -0.13 -11.03
CA ALA A 272 6.24 -0.49 -9.81
C ALA A 272 5.33 -1.12 -8.76
N GLY A 273 4.18 -0.50 -8.46
CA GLY A 273 3.19 -1.06 -7.54
C GLY A 273 2.64 -2.40 -8.02
N PHE A 274 2.29 -2.52 -9.31
CA PHE A 274 1.84 -3.78 -9.91
C PHE A 274 2.82 -4.93 -9.68
N ARG A 275 4.11 -4.69 -9.94
CA ARG A 275 5.17 -5.69 -9.78
C ARG A 275 5.29 -6.14 -8.33
N VAL A 276 5.28 -5.20 -7.38
CA VAL A 276 5.37 -5.52 -5.94
C VAL A 276 4.15 -6.30 -5.46
N ILE A 277 2.95 -5.96 -5.94
CA ILE A 277 1.72 -6.65 -5.56
C ILE A 277 1.69 -8.08 -6.12
N ASN A 278 2.13 -8.30 -7.37
CA ASN A 278 2.27 -9.65 -7.92
C ASN A 278 3.35 -10.47 -7.22
N GLU A 279 4.49 -9.85 -6.88
CA GLU A 279 5.54 -10.50 -6.08
C GLU A 279 4.97 -10.99 -4.74
N ALA A 280 4.21 -10.15 -4.04
CA ALA A 280 3.59 -10.51 -2.77
C ALA A 280 2.58 -11.67 -2.93
N ARG A 281 1.70 -11.58 -3.94
CA ARG A 281 0.74 -12.64 -4.25
C ARG A 281 1.42 -13.97 -4.53
N ASP A 282 2.36 -13.98 -5.46
CA ASP A 282 3.02 -15.20 -5.89
C ASP A 282 3.82 -15.79 -4.72
N PHE A 283 4.50 -14.96 -3.93
CA PHE A 283 5.20 -15.40 -2.74
C PHE A 283 4.28 -16.07 -1.71
N ILE A 284 3.07 -15.53 -1.48
CA ILE A 284 2.08 -16.16 -0.59
C ILE A 284 1.56 -17.47 -1.19
N LEU A 285 1.14 -17.48 -2.46
CA LEU A 285 0.53 -18.65 -3.10
C LEU A 285 1.52 -19.82 -3.26
N TYR A 286 2.81 -19.54 -3.48
CA TYR A 286 3.85 -20.57 -3.55
C TYR A 286 4.37 -21.01 -2.17
N SER A 287 3.95 -20.35 -1.09
CA SER A 287 4.34 -20.75 0.26
C SER A 287 3.72 -22.09 0.62
N LYS A 288 4.53 -23.07 1.02
CA LYS A 288 4.06 -24.39 1.49
C LYS A 288 3.07 -24.32 2.66
N LYS A 289 3.01 -23.18 3.35
CA LYS A 289 2.10 -22.90 4.48
C LYS A 289 0.75 -22.29 4.05
N ALA A 290 0.56 -22.02 2.76
CA ALA A 290 -0.64 -21.40 2.21
C ALA A 290 -1.65 -22.43 1.68
N ARG A 291 -1.78 -23.60 2.33
CA ARG A 291 -2.58 -24.74 1.82
C ARG A 291 -4.07 -24.43 1.54
N ASN A 292 -4.59 -23.29 2.01
CA ASN A 292 -5.95 -22.81 1.74
C ASN A 292 -6.00 -21.33 1.29
N ALA A 293 -4.86 -20.72 0.95
CA ALA A 293 -4.86 -19.34 0.45
C ALA A 293 -5.51 -19.30 -0.94
N HIS A 294 -6.37 -18.32 -1.16
CA HIS A 294 -6.95 -18.08 -2.47
C HIS A 294 -7.09 -16.59 -2.67
N VAL A 295 -6.93 -16.13 -3.91
CA VAL A 295 -7.14 -14.72 -4.23
C VAL A 295 -8.65 -14.46 -4.27
N PHE A 296 -9.12 -13.63 -3.34
CA PHE A 296 -10.50 -13.19 -3.27
C PHE A 296 -10.82 -12.05 -4.26
N SER A 297 -9.85 -11.17 -4.50
CA SER A 297 -9.97 -9.99 -5.37
C SER A 297 -8.59 -9.49 -5.82
N PRO A 298 -8.42 -8.89 -7.03
CA PRO A 298 -9.44 -8.39 -7.95
C PRO A 298 -9.97 -9.46 -8.90
N VAL A 299 -11.25 -9.35 -9.24
CA VAL A 299 -11.75 -9.89 -10.52
C VAL A 299 -11.20 -8.96 -11.59
N SER A 300 -10.51 -9.51 -12.58
CA SER A 300 -9.85 -8.80 -13.68
C SER A 300 -10.69 -7.61 -14.18
N ILE A 301 -10.38 -6.36 -13.77
CA ILE A 301 -10.59 -5.07 -14.47
C ILE A 301 -10.40 -3.86 -13.50
N ASN A 302 -9.35 -3.08 -13.78
CA ASN A 302 -9.10 -1.62 -13.62
C ASN A 302 -8.67 -0.89 -12.32
N ILE A 303 -7.53 -0.19 -12.50
CA ILE A 303 -7.02 1.13 -12.03
C ILE A 303 -6.41 1.24 -10.60
N THR A 304 -6.69 0.32 -9.68
CA THR A 304 -5.83 0.13 -8.50
C THR A 304 -5.54 -1.35 -8.38
N ILE A 305 -4.26 -1.71 -8.30
CA ILE A 305 -3.88 -3.11 -8.10
C ILE A 305 -3.83 -3.34 -6.60
N TYR A 306 -4.81 -4.06 -6.10
CA TYR A 306 -4.85 -4.58 -4.75
C TYR A 306 -5.12 -6.07 -4.86
N TYR A 307 -4.49 -6.88 -4.00
CA TYR A 307 -4.94 -8.25 -3.78
C TYR A 307 -5.59 -8.34 -2.42
N ILE A 308 -6.76 -8.97 -2.41
CA ILE A 308 -7.37 -9.54 -1.22
C ILE A 308 -7.03 -11.03 -1.31
N ILE A 309 -6.20 -11.51 -0.40
CA ILE A 309 -5.72 -12.91 -0.33
C ILE A 309 -6.20 -13.52 0.98
#